data_AF-A0A940TIT3-F1
#
_entry.id   AF-A0A940TIT3-F1
#
_cell.length_a   1.000
_cell.length_b   1.000
_cell.length_c   1.000
_cell.angle_alpha   90.00
_cell.angle_beta   90.00
_cell.angle_gamma   90.00
#
_symmetry.space_group_name_H-M   'P 1'
#
loop_
_entity.id
_entity.type
_entity.pdbx_description
1 polymer ?
#
loop_
_entity_poly.entity_id
_entity_poly.type
_entity_poly.pdbx_seq_one_letter_code
_entity_poly.pdbx_strand_id
1 'polypeptide(L)' 'LEKMTNTQVILTSHNTNLLSNRIMRPDCYFIISDTRITSLVNATGRELREGHNLEKLYMSGEFNE' A
#
# COMPACT_ATOMS: atom_id res chain seq x y z
N LEU A 1 1.34 10.96 11.30
CA LEU A 1 0.64 9.78 11.88
C LEU A 1 1.20 9.43 13.24
N GLU A 2 2.51 9.23 13.38
CA GLU A 2 3.17 8.76 14.62
C GLU A 2 2.89 9.58 15.90
N LYS A 3 2.46 10.85 15.79
CA LYS A 3 2.17 11.73 16.93
C LYS A 3 0.68 11.87 17.28
N MET A 4 -0.21 11.14 16.60
CA MET A 4 -1.65 11.17 16.86
C MET A 4 -2.04 10.00 17.78
N THR A 5 -1.98 10.23 19.09
CA THR A 5 -2.33 9.21 20.08
C THR A 5 -3.83 8.90 20.03
N ASN A 6 -4.18 7.64 20.33
CA ASN A 6 -5.56 7.13 20.39
C ASN A 6 -6.43 7.44 19.17
N THR A 7 -5.82 7.50 17.97
CA THR A 7 -6.53 7.83 16.73
C THR A 7 -6.27 6.77 15.66
N GLN A 8 -7.32 6.32 14.98
CA GLN A 8 -7.19 5.56 13.73
C GLN A 8 -7.30 6.53 12.55
N VAL A 9 -6.43 6.37 11.55
CA VAL A 9 -6.40 7.27 10.39
C VAL A 9 -6.44 6.44 9.12
N ILE A 10 -7.34 6.81 8.21
CA ILE A 10 -7.38 6.35 6.82
C ILE A 10 -6.97 7.53 5.95
N LEU A 11 -6.04 7.31 5.04
CA LEU A 11 -5.55 8.32 4.10
C LEU A 11 -5.62 7.75 2.68
N THR A 12 -6.08 8.56 1.75
CA THR A 12 -6.03 8.27 0.31
C THR A 12 -5.14 9.30 -0.37
N SER A 13 -4.40 8.87 -1.39
CA SER A 13 -3.49 9.74 -2.14
C SER A 13 -3.23 9.16 -3.52
N HIS A 14 -2.97 10.04 -4.48
CA HIS A 14 -2.46 9.66 -5.81
C HIS A 14 -0.91 9.64 -5.86
N ASN A 15 -0.23 10.04 -4.78
CA ASN A 15 1.23 10.07 -4.73
C ASN A 15 1.80 8.69 -4.38
N THR A 16 2.31 7.99 -5.39
CA THR A 16 2.89 6.64 -5.25
C THR A 16 4.14 6.60 -4.36
N ASN A 17 4.87 7.72 -4.20
CA ASN A 17 6.06 7.77 -3.33
C ASN A 17 5.72 7.49 -1.85
N LEU A 18 4.44 7.59 -1.48
CA LEU A 18 3.95 7.26 -0.14
C LEU A 18 3.78 5.75 0.09
N LEU A 19 3.92 4.91 -0.94
CA LEU A 19 3.97 3.45 -0.85
C LEU A 19 5.36 3.03 -0.32
N SER A 20 5.57 3.20 0.98
CA SER A 20 6.84 2.98 1.64
C SER A 20 6.64 2.28 2.97
N ASN A 21 7.45 1.25 3.22
CA ASN A 21 7.50 0.53 4.50
C ASN A 21 7.93 1.42 5.68
N ARG A 22 8.46 2.63 5.41
CA ARG A 22 8.75 3.63 6.45
C ARG A 22 7.52 4.36 6.96
N ILE A 23 6.40 4.32 6.23
CA ILE A 23 5.18 5.08 6.54
C ILE A 23 4.11 4.13 7.06
N MET A 24 3.83 3.04 6.35
CA MET A 24 2.86 2.00 6.72
C MET A 24 3.40 0.63 6.35
N ARG A 25 2.89 -0.41 7.01
CA ARG A 25 3.21 -1.80 6.67
C ARG A 25 2.53 -2.20 5.35
N PRO A 26 3.13 -3.12 4.55
CA PRO A 26 2.57 -3.60 3.29
C PRO A 26 1.12 -4.12 3.38
N ASP A 27 0.79 -4.77 4.50
CA ASP A 27 -0.52 -5.36 4.79
C ASP A 27 -1.63 -4.32 5.03
N CYS A 28 -1.25 -3.04 5.22
CA CYS A 28 -2.17 -1.95 5.50
C CYS A 28 -2.44 -1.05 4.28
N TYR A 29 -1.83 -1.34 3.13
CA TYR A 29 -2.08 -0.60 1.89
C TYR A 29 -3.20 -1.23 1.07
N PHE A 30 -4.02 -0.37 0.48
CA PHE A 30 -5.14 -0.75 -0.38
C PHE A 30 -5.07 0.03 -1.70
N ILE A 31 -5.34 -0.67 -2.80
CA ILE A 31 -5.59 -0.10 -4.11
C ILE A 31 -7.11 0.07 -4.23
N ILE A 32 -7.54 1.28 -4.54
CA ILE A 32 -8.93 1.63 -4.79
C ILE A 32 -9.06 1.85 -6.29
N SER A 33 -9.90 1.04 -6.94
CA SER A 33 -10.29 1.19 -8.34
C SER A 33 -11.80 1.40 -8.43
N ASP A 34 -12.29 1.68 -9.64
CA ASP A 34 -13.71 1.97 -9.90
C ASP A 34 -14.67 0.87 -9.38
N THR A 35 -14.21 -0.38 -9.31
CA THR A 35 -15.06 -1.53 -9.00
C THR A 35 -14.74 -2.21 -7.67
N ARG A 36 -13.56 -1.96 -7.08
CA ARG A 36 -13.12 -2.69 -5.88
C ARG A 36 -12.07 -1.95 -5.06
N ILE A 37 -11.97 -2.35 -3.79
CA ILE A 37 -10.87 -2.01 -2.88
C ILE A 37 -10.12 -3.31 -2.61
N THR A 38 -8.83 -3.36 -2.93
CA THR A 38 -8.00 -4.57 -2.80
C THR A 38 -6.76 -4.26 -1.99
N SER A 39 -6.49 -5.01 -0.92
CA SER A 39 -5.22 -4.89 -0.19
C SER A 39 -4.05 -5.32 -1.06
N LEU A 40 -2.86 -4.72 -0.90
CA LEU A 40 -1.68 -5.11 -1.70
C LEU A 40 -1.37 -6.61 -1.60
N VAL A 41 -1.51 -7.21 -0.41
CA VAL A 41 -1.27 -8.64 -0.17
C VAL A 41 -2.23 -9.55 -0.98
N ASN A 42 -3.42 -9.05 -1.33
CA ASN A 42 -4.41 -9.80 -2.11
C ASN A 42 -4.39 -9.43 -3.60
N ALA A 43 -3.54 -8.49 -4.00
CA ALA A 43 -3.44 -8.02 -5.38
C ALA A 43 -2.21 -8.61 -6.10
N THR A 44 -1.46 -9.48 -5.44
CA THR A 44 -0.30 -10.17 -6.01
C THR A 44 -0.13 -11.54 -5.39
N GLY A 45 0.30 -12.53 -6.19
CA GLY A 45 0.78 -13.82 -5.68
C GLY A 45 2.16 -13.77 -5.01
N ARG A 46 2.87 -12.62 -5.06
CA ARG A 46 4.19 -12.46 -4.44
C ARG A 46 4.07 -12.23 -2.94
N GLU A 47 4.93 -12.91 -2.17
CA GLU A 47 5.13 -12.58 -0.76
C GLU A 47 5.73 -11.17 -0.60
N LEU A 48 5.01 -10.25 0.05
CA LEU A 48 5.49 -8.90 0.33
C LEU A 48 6.34 -8.87 1.60
N ARG A 49 7.59 -8.44 1.47
CA ARG A 49 8.56 -8.31 2.57
C ARG A 49 9.01 -6.86 2.73
N GLU A 50 9.48 -6.51 3.92
CA GLU A 50 9.95 -5.14 4.24
C GLU A 50 11.05 -4.62 3.29
N GLY A 51 11.90 -5.50 2.76
CA GLY A 51 12.95 -5.15 1.82
C GLY A 51 12.47 -4.76 0.41
N HIS A 52 11.20 -4.96 0.08
CA HIS A 52 10.65 -4.62 -1.23
C HIS A 52 10.36 -3.12 -1.35
N ASN A 53 10.71 -2.55 -2.50
CA ASN A 53 10.28 -1.20 -2.86
C ASN A 53 8.85 -1.27 -3.43
N LEU A 54 7.85 -0.99 -2.57
CA LEU A 54 6.43 -1.10 -2.91
C LEU A 54 6.02 -0.15 -4.05
N GLU A 55 6.54 1.07 -4.09
CA GLU A 55 6.29 2.01 -5.18
C GLU A 55 6.74 1.44 -6.53
N LYS A 56 7.97 0.90 -6.60
CA LYS A 56 8.47 0.30 -7.86
C LYS A 56 7.62 -0.87 -8.31
N LEU A 57 7.20 -1.75 -7.39
CA LEU A 57 6.30 -2.87 -7.70
C LEU A 57 4.95 -2.37 -8.24
N TYR A 58 4.41 -1.32 -7.61
CA TYR A 58 3.17 -0.70 -8.06
C TYR A 58 3.30 -0.10 -9.45
N MET A 59 4.34 0.69 -9.70
CA MET A 59 4.60 1.28 -11.02
C MET A 59 4.91 0.24 -12.10
N SER A 60 5.47 -0.93 -11.74
CA SER A 60 5.69 -2.03 -12.68
C SER A 60 4.45 -2.88 -12.94
N GLY A 61 3.31 -2.56 -12.32
CA GLY A 61 2.05 -3.28 -12.52
C GLY A 61 1.96 -4.61 -11.77
N GLU A 62 2.76 -4.83 -10.73
CA GLU A 62 2.73 -6.07 -9.91
C GLU A 62 1.34 -6.31 -9.29
N PHE A 63 0.54 -5.25 -9.10
CA PHE A 63 -0.75 -5.31 -8.41
C PHE A 63 -1.98 -5.12 -9.32
N ASN A 64 -1.82 -5.27 -10.64
CA ASN A 64 -2.89 -5.04 -11.63
C ASN A 64 -3.80 -6.26 -11.87
N GLU A 65 -3.86 -7.23 -10.93
CA GLU A 65 -4.68 -8.45 -11.06
C GLU A 65 -6.17 -8.21 -11.30
#